data_AF-A0A6C0IQZ1-F1
#
_entry.id   AF-A0A6C0IQZ1-F1
#
_cell.length_a   1.000
_cell.length_b   1.000
_cell.length_c   1.000
_cell.angle_alpha   90.00
_cell.angle_beta   90.00
_cell.angle_gamma   90.00
#
_symmetry.space_group_name_H-M   'P 1'
#
loop_
_entity.id
_entity.type
_entity.pdbx_description
1 polymer ?
#
loop_
_entity_poly.entity_id
_entity_poly.type
_entity_poly.pdbx_seq_one_letter_code
_entity_poly.pdbx_strand_id
1 'polypeptide(L)'
;MYYNMLMRFHNARAIVKQNTNAHVNNTTPPILPIRMNLMLNTQPTRQVKSNNIANEIQNVQLPDGKQMKWGEPIWFLFHTLAEKIKDEHFQSKKYEMIELVKAICSNLPCPKCTDHATDYMQKLNIESIKTKRHWQDFLYQFHNEVNKRKNFPEFPHEELDTKYQSASTVRVINYFLSTYKEKSRNVQMIATEMSRMRILRNARVWLTNNLSCFDM
;
A
#
# COMPACT_ATOMS: atom_id res chain seq x y z
N MET A 1 -21.10 -13.11 -15.17
CA MET A 1 -20.05 -13.61 -14.23
C MET A 1 -18.91 -12.60 -14.17
N TYR A 2 -18.99 -11.58 -13.30
CA TYR A 2 -17.90 -10.62 -13.04
C TYR A 2 -17.46 -10.78 -11.58
N TYR A 3 -16.62 -11.78 -11.32
CA TYR A 3 -15.96 -12.02 -10.04
C TYR A 3 -14.45 -11.92 -10.28
N ASN A 4 -13.83 -10.83 -9.80
CA ASN A 4 -12.42 -10.67 -9.41
C ASN A 4 -11.96 -9.22 -9.61
N MET A 5 -12.36 -8.34 -8.71
CA MET A 5 -11.62 -7.10 -8.47
C MET A 5 -11.53 -6.83 -6.97
N LEU A 6 -11.05 -7.83 -6.23
CA LEU A 6 -10.40 -7.58 -4.94
C LEU A 6 -8.98 -7.14 -5.29
N MET A 7 -8.82 -5.83 -5.51
CA MET A 7 -7.52 -5.17 -5.65
C MET A 7 -6.77 -5.32 -4.33
N ARG A 8 -6.00 -6.40 -4.22
CA ARG A 8 -5.12 -6.66 -3.09
C ARG A 8 -4.09 -5.54 -3.01
N PHE A 9 -3.88 -5.00 -1.81
CA PHE A 9 -2.71 -4.16 -1.55
C PHE A 9 -1.47 -5.03 -1.39
N HIS A 10 -1.04 -5.64 -2.49
CA HIS A 10 0.34 -6.03 -2.76
C HIS A 10 0.53 -5.87 -4.27
N ASN A 11 1.48 -5.02 -4.65
CA ASN A 11 1.82 -4.64 -6.03
C ASN A 11 1.59 -5.74 -7.08
N ALA A 12 0.68 -5.50 -8.02
CA ALA A 12 0.59 -6.26 -9.27
C ALA A 12 0.77 -5.39 -10.52
N ARG A 13 1.24 -4.13 -10.39
CA ARG A 13 1.46 -3.24 -11.54
C ARG A 13 2.66 -2.29 -11.37
N ALA A 14 3.83 -2.82 -11.10
CA ALA A 14 5.05 -2.19 -11.60
C ALA A 14 5.29 -2.72 -13.03
N ILE A 15 4.51 -2.22 -14.00
CA ILE A 15 4.77 -2.50 -15.42
C ILE A 15 5.93 -1.60 -15.85
N VAL A 16 7.08 -2.23 -16.07
CA VAL A 16 8.24 -1.65 -16.75
C VAL A 16 7.82 -1.11 -18.11
N LYS A 17 7.87 0.21 -18.31
CA LYS A 17 7.97 0.78 -19.67
C LYS A 17 9.45 0.80 -20.04
N GLN A 18 9.87 -0.09 -20.93
CA GLN A 18 11.13 0.09 -21.66
C GLN A 18 10.85 0.45 -23.12
N ASN A 19 11.58 1.48 -23.51
CA ASN A 19 11.55 2.24 -24.75
C ASN A 19 12.21 1.42 -25.86
N THR A 20 11.51 1.13 -26.97
CA THR A 20 12.11 0.48 -28.14
C THR A 20 12.63 1.53 -29.11
N ASN A 21 13.95 1.69 -29.19
CA ASN A 21 14.62 2.24 -30.37
C ASN A 21 15.71 1.25 -30.81
N ALA A 22 15.67 0.91 -32.10
CA ALA A 22 16.49 -0.09 -32.78
C ALA A 22 17.87 0.45 -33.20
N HIS A 23 18.89 -0.41 -33.33
CA HIS A 23 19.53 -0.71 -34.62
C HIS A 23 20.55 -1.87 -34.54
N VAL A 24 20.67 -2.59 -35.66
CA VAL A 24 21.40 -3.83 -35.97
C VAL A 24 22.81 -3.53 -36.51
N ASN A 25 23.79 -4.45 -36.35
CA ASN A 25 24.64 -5.02 -37.44
C ASN A 25 25.73 -6.02 -36.96
N ASN A 26 25.90 -7.10 -37.73
CA ASN A 26 26.87 -8.21 -37.60
C ASN A 26 28.08 -8.04 -38.56
N THR A 27 29.21 -8.72 -38.30
CA THR A 27 30.02 -9.52 -39.29
C THR A 27 31.36 -10.05 -38.71
N THR A 28 31.87 -11.17 -39.24
CA THR A 28 33.17 -11.86 -38.98
C THR A 28 33.85 -12.28 -40.33
N PRO A 29 34.99 -13.01 -40.37
CA PRO A 29 36.42 -12.63 -40.46
C PRO A 29 37.05 -13.02 -41.86
N PRO A 30 38.39 -13.10 -42.20
CA PRO A 30 39.43 -14.01 -41.62
C PRO A 30 40.98 -13.69 -41.76
N ILE A 31 41.80 -14.45 -40.99
CA ILE A 31 43.14 -15.12 -41.21
C ILE A 31 44.51 -14.36 -41.32
N LEU A 32 45.51 -14.96 -40.60
CA LEU A 32 46.93 -14.63 -40.27
C LEU A 32 47.99 -15.03 -41.35
N PRO A 33 49.33 -14.78 -41.20
CA PRO A 33 50.25 -15.64 -40.41
C PRO A 33 51.53 -15.01 -39.75
N ILE A 34 51.98 -15.61 -38.61
CA ILE A 34 53.36 -16.12 -38.27
C ILE A 34 54.53 -15.09 -38.10
N ARG A 35 55.42 -15.03 -37.07
CA ARG A 35 56.14 -16.04 -36.24
C ARG A 35 56.91 -15.45 -35.02
N MET A 36 57.21 -16.37 -34.09
CA MET A 36 58.34 -16.56 -33.15
C MET A 36 58.39 -15.88 -31.76
N ASN A 37 58.49 -16.78 -30.77
CA ASN A 37 58.52 -16.59 -29.31
C ASN A 37 59.94 -16.38 -28.76
N LEU A 38 60.04 -15.66 -27.64
CA LEU A 38 61.11 -15.76 -26.66
C LEU A 38 60.48 -15.88 -25.27
N MET A 39 60.85 -16.91 -24.50
CA MET A 39 60.39 -17.14 -23.12
C MET A 39 61.18 -16.28 -22.12
N LEU A 40 60.48 -15.66 -21.17
CA LEU A 40 61.05 -15.22 -19.89
C LEU A 40 60.01 -15.32 -18.76
N ASN A 41 60.49 -15.83 -17.64
CA ASN A 41 59.82 -16.20 -16.41
C ASN A 41 59.34 -14.97 -15.60
N THR A 42 58.05 -14.85 -15.29
CA THR A 42 57.51 -13.86 -14.33
C THR A 42 56.34 -14.43 -13.51
N GLN A 43 56.27 -13.99 -12.25
CA GLN A 43 55.43 -14.46 -11.15
C GLN A 43 53.90 -14.32 -11.39
N PRO A 44 53.06 -15.07 -10.67
CA PRO A 44 51.60 -15.02 -10.84
C PRO A 44 51.00 -13.74 -10.23
N THR A 45 50.69 -12.76 -11.08
CA THR A 45 49.78 -11.66 -10.73
C THR A 45 48.33 -12.09 -10.90
N ARG A 46 47.56 -12.02 -9.80
CA ARG A 46 46.14 -12.35 -9.69
C ARG A 46 45.29 -11.40 -10.55
N GLN A 47 44.60 -11.95 -11.56
CA GLN A 47 43.75 -11.21 -12.47
C GLN A 47 42.48 -10.69 -11.77
N VAL A 48 42.22 -9.38 -11.93
CA VAL A 48 40.97 -8.71 -11.56
C VAL A 48 39.91 -9.08 -12.59
N LYS A 49 38.85 -9.78 -12.17
CA LYS A 49 37.69 -10.05 -13.02
C LYS A 49 36.77 -8.82 -13.02
N SER A 50 36.61 -8.24 -14.20
CA SER A 50 35.58 -7.26 -14.53
C SER A 50 34.20 -7.94 -14.44
N ASN A 51 33.41 -7.61 -13.43
CA ASN A 51 32.05 -8.13 -13.29
C ASN A 51 31.06 -7.12 -13.88
N ASN A 52 30.41 -7.53 -14.96
CA ASN A 52 29.21 -6.90 -15.50
C ASN A 52 28.15 -6.78 -14.40
N ILE A 53 27.78 -5.56 -14.04
CA ILE A 53 26.63 -5.30 -13.18
C ILE A 53 25.38 -5.42 -14.05
N ALA A 54 24.97 -6.67 -14.30
CA ALA A 54 23.61 -6.96 -14.70
C ALA A 54 22.74 -6.81 -13.44
N ASN A 55 21.74 -5.93 -13.50
CA ASN A 55 20.77 -5.68 -12.44
C ASN A 55 20.16 -6.99 -11.93
N GLU A 56 20.61 -7.45 -10.77
CA GLU A 56 19.91 -8.46 -9.99
C GLU A 56 18.62 -7.85 -9.46
N ILE A 57 17.50 -8.20 -10.09
CA ILE A 57 16.17 -7.99 -9.54
C ILE A 57 16.09 -8.83 -8.28
N GLN A 58 16.27 -8.22 -7.12
CA GLN A 58 15.96 -8.86 -5.84
C GLN A 58 14.47 -9.15 -5.80
N ASN A 59 14.13 -10.43 -5.96
CA ASN A 59 12.80 -10.96 -5.69
C ASN A 59 12.55 -10.80 -4.18
N VAL A 60 11.87 -9.72 -3.79
CA VAL A 60 11.49 -9.49 -2.39
C VAL A 60 10.48 -10.58 -2.02
N GLN A 61 10.99 -11.67 -1.44
CA GLN A 61 10.16 -12.67 -0.78
C GLN A 61 9.32 -11.96 0.29
N LEU A 62 8.00 -12.01 0.10
CA LEU A 62 7.02 -11.60 1.09
C LEU A 62 7.36 -12.27 2.43
N PRO A 63 7.29 -11.54 3.56
CA PRO A 63 7.38 -12.20 4.86
C PRO A 63 6.27 -13.24 4.93
N ASP A 64 6.65 -14.49 5.24
CA ASP A 64 5.84 -15.71 5.26
C ASP A 64 4.75 -15.72 6.36
N GLY A 65 4.27 -14.52 6.71
CA GLY A 65 3.33 -14.27 7.79
C GLY A 65 1.89 -14.43 7.33
N LYS A 66 1.09 -15.06 8.19
CA LYS A 66 -0.37 -15.11 8.08
C LYS A 66 -0.94 -13.72 7.76
N GLN A 67 -1.55 -13.58 6.59
CA GLN A 67 -2.17 -12.33 6.14
C GLN A 67 -3.28 -11.88 7.11
N MET A 68 -3.23 -10.63 7.54
CA MET A 68 -4.29 -10.03 8.38
C MET A 68 -5.52 -9.76 7.52
N LYS A 69 -6.61 -10.50 7.75
CA LYS A 69 -7.85 -10.38 6.96
C LYS A 69 -8.53 -9.01 7.06
N TRP A 70 -8.32 -8.29 8.16
CA TRP A 70 -8.99 -7.01 8.46
C TRP A 70 -8.20 -5.79 7.98
N GLY A 71 -6.89 -5.91 7.73
CA GLY A 71 -6.04 -4.75 7.43
C GLY A 71 -6.37 -4.09 6.09
N GLU A 72 -6.42 -4.90 5.03
CA GLU A 72 -6.78 -4.45 3.68
C GLU A 72 -8.16 -3.78 3.61
N PRO A 73 -9.25 -4.38 4.14
CA PRO A 73 -10.57 -3.73 4.16
C PRO A 73 -10.60 -2.37 4.86
N ILE A 74 -9.85 -2.20 5.96
CA ILE A 74 -9.81 -0.93 6.71
C ILE A 74 -9.11 0.16 5.88
N TRP A 75 -7.93 -0.15 5.32
CA TRP A 75 -7.24 0.80 4.45
C TRP A 75 -8.05 1.15 3.21
N PHE A 76 -8.71 0.15 2.62
CA PHE A 76 -9.55 0.37 1.46
C PHE A 76 -10.74 1.29 1.79
N LEU A 77 -11.36 1.12 2.96
CA LEU A 77 -12.38 2.04 3.46
C LEU A 77 -11.83 3.47 3.61
N PHE A 78 -10.74 3.67 4.35
CA PHE A 78 -10.22 5.00 4.65
C PHE A 78 -9.97 5.83 3.39
N HIS A 79 -9.23 5.25 2.45
CA HIS A 79 -8.88 5.94 1.22
C HIS A 79 -10.07 6.08 0.26
N THR A 80 -10.99 5.10 0.20
CA THR A 80 -12.20 5.24 -0.62
C THR A 80 -13.09 6.36 -0.11
N LEU A 81 -13.28 6.49 1.21
CA LEU A 81 -14.06 7.61 1.78
C LEU A 81 -13.39 8.97 1.49
N ALA A 82 -12.06 9.04 1.58
CA ALA A 82 -11.31 10.25 1.29
C ALA A 82 -11.37 10.66 -0.19
N GLU A 83 -11.34 9.68 -1.11
CA GLU A 83 -11.48 9.88 -2.55
C GLU A 83 -12.90 10.31 -2.93
N LYS A 84 -13.88 9.56 -2.43
CA LYS A 84 -15.27 9.59 -2.90
C LYS A 84 -16.11 10.66 -2.25
N ILE A 85 -15.67 11.27 -1.15
CA ILE A 85 -16.40 12.40 -0.58
C ILE A 85 -16.48 13.54 -1.59
N LYS A 86 -17.69 14.03 -1.83
CA LYS A 86 -17.91 15.17 -2.73
C LYS A 86 -17.39 16.45 -2.07
N ASP A 87 -16.82 17.34 -2.87
CA ASP A 87 -16.13 18.53 -2.36
C ASP A 87 -17.07 19.44 -1.57
N GLU A 88 -18.33 19.57 -2.01
CA GLU A 88 -19.38 20.34 -1.33
C GLU A 88 -19.74 19.81 0.06
N HIS A 89 -19.52 18.51 0.32
CA HIS A 89 -19.80 17.89 1.61
C HIS A 89 -18.58 17.80 2.52
N PHE A 90 -17.37 17.94 1.97
CA PHE A 90 -16.13 17.71 2.72
C PHE A 90 -16.04 18.54 4.00
N GLN A 91 -16.25 19.86 3.96
CA GLN A 91 -16.16 20.70 5.16
C GLN A 91 -17.15 20.29 6.25
N SER A 92 -18.38 19.95 5.85
CA SER A 92 -19.44 19.57 6.79
C SER A 92 -19.20 18.20 7.43
N LYS A 93 -18.42 17.33 6.79
CA LYS A 93 -18.21 15.93 7.22
C LYS A 93 -16.80 15.62 7.69
N LYS A 94 -15.82 16.51 7.49
CA LYS A 94 -14.41 16.23 7.80
C LYS A 94 -14.19 15.78 9.25
N TYR A 95 -14.83 16.45 10.21
CA TYR A 95 -14.66 16.12 11.63
C TYR A 95 -15.24 14.74 11.94
N GLU A 96 -16.46 14.47 11.49
CA GLU A 96 -17.10 13.16 11.71
C GLU A 96 -16.31 12.02 11.04
N MET A 97 -15.78 12.25 9.84
CA MET A 97 -14.97 11.29 9.10
C MET A 97 -13.61 11.03 9.78
N ILE A 98 -12.92 12.07 10.24
CA ILE A 98 -11.66 11.94 10.98
C ILE A 98 -11.89 11.17 12.28
N GLU A 99 -12.96 11.49 13.01
CA GLU A 99 -13.30 10.78 14.25
C GLU A 99 -13.68 9.31 14.00
N LEU A 100 -14.35 9.00 12.88
CA LEU A 100 -14.55 7.61 12.45
C LEU A 100 -13.21 6.88 12.26
N VAL A 101 -12.25 7.48 11.57
CA VAL A 101 -10.93 6.88 11.36
C VAL A 101 -10.17 6.69 12.68
N LYS A 102 -10.17 7.70 13.56
CA LYS A 102 -9.57 7.59 14.91
C LYS A 102 -10.22 6.49 15.75
N ALA A 103 -11.55 6.38 15.71
CA ALA A 103 -12.29 5.37 16.43
C ALA A 103 -11.94 3.95 15.95
N ILE A 104 -11.73 3.77 14.64
CA ILE A 104 -11.27 2.49 14.08
C ILE A 104 -9.80 2.22 14.48
N CYS A 105 -8.91 3.21 14.38
CA CYS A 105 -7.50 3.09 14.75
C CYS A 105 -7.30 2.71 16.23
N SER A 106 -8.11 3.25 17.13
CA SER A 106 -8.09 2.95 18.56
C SER A 106 -8.74 1.60 18.94
N ASN A 107 -9.31 0.88 17.97
CA ASN A 107 -10.02 -0.38 18.19
C ASN A 107 -9.63 -1.49 17.19
N LEU A 108 -8.40 -1.42 16.66
CA LEU A 108 -7.89 -2.46 15.75
C LEU A 108 -7.77 -3.80 16.49
N PRO A 109 -8.03 -4.95 15.83
CA PRO A 109 -7.90 -6.28 16.42
C PRO A 109 -6.41 -6.72 16.52
N CYS A 110 -5.55 -5.82 16.97
CA CYS A 110 -4.12 -5.94 17.17
C CYS A 110 -3.66 -4.81 18.11
N PRO A 111 -3.26 -5.10 19.36
CA PRO A 111 -2.84 -4.08 20.33
C PRO A 111 -1.70 -3.20 19.82
N LYS A 112 -0.60 -3.82 19.36
CA LYS A 112 0.55 -3.08 18.79
C LYS A 112 0.17 -2.19 17.60
N CYS A 113 -0.77 -2.65 16.76
CA CYS A 113 -1.28 -1.86 15.65
C CYS A 113 -2.12 -0.68 16.13
N THR A 114 -2.90 -0.88 17.19
CA THR A 114 -3.71 0.15 17.86
C THR A 114 -2.83 1.25 18.42
N ASP A 115 -1.77 0.89 19.15
CA ASP A 115 -0.81 1.84 19.73
C ASP A 115 -0.18 2.68 18.62
N HIS A 116 0.42 2.02 17.63
CA HIS A 116 1.07 2.68 16.50
C HIS A 116 0.14 3.59 15.68
N ALA A 117 -1.12 3.19 15.49
CA ALA A 117 -2.10 3.96 14.74
C ALA A 117 -2.59 5.16 15.56
N THR A 118 -2.84 4.96 16.86
CA THR A 118 -3.28 6.02 17.76
C THR A 118 -2.19 7.09 17.92
N ASP A 119 -0.94 6.69 18.11
CA ASP A 119 0.21 7.60 18.19
C ASP A 119 0.40 8.42 16.91
N TYR A 120 0.14 7.82 15.75
CA TYR A 120 0.18 8.54 14.48
C TYR A 120 -0.96 9.55 14.39
N MET A 121 -2.19 9.12 14.69
CA MET A 121 -3.39 9.96 14.62
C MET A 121 -3.37 11.13 15.61
N GLN A 122 -2.66 11.01 16.75
CA GLN A 122 -2.48 12.10 17.72
C GLN A 122 -1.66 13.27 17.16
N LYS A 123 -0.83 13.04 16.13
CA LYS A 123 -0.01 14.08 15.49
C LYS A 123 -0.80 14.91 14.47
N LEU A 124 -2.04 14.50 14.16
CA LEU A 124 -2.88 15.19 13.20
C LEU A 124 -3.22 16.60 13.69
N ASN A 125 -2.72 17.61 12.98
CA ASN A 125 -3.24 18.97 13.07
C ASN A 125 -4.51 19.08 12.22
N ILE A 126 -5.69 18.97 12.83
CA ILE A 126 -6.98 18.98 12.12
C ILE A 126 -7.19 20.28 11.33
N GLU A 127 -6.69 21.41 11.81
CA GLU A 127 -6.81 22.72 11.14
C GLU A 127 -6.05 22.79 9.81
N SER A 128 -5.07 21.91 9.62
CA SER A 128 -4.36 21.78 8.32
C SER A 128 -5.21 21.07 7.25
N ILE A 129 -6.25 20.32 7.65
CA ILE A 129 -7.12 19.56 6.75
C ILE A 129 -8.23 20.47 6.22
N LYS A 130 -7.91 21.19 5.14
CA LYS A 130 -8.78 22.18 4.49
C LYS A 130 -9.49 21.64 3.26
N THR A 131 -9.03 20.57 2.65
CA THR A 131 -9.62 19.98 1.43
C THR A 131 -9.60 18.46 1.52
N LYS A 132 -10.41 17.78 0.70
CA LYS A 132 -10.33 16.31 0.63
C LYS A 132 -8.94 15.83 0.22
N ARG A 133 -8.23 16.60 -0.62
CA ARG A 133 -6.82 16.36 -0.98
C ARG A 133 -5.90 16.30 0.23
N HIS A 134 -6.00 17.28 1.15
CA HIS A 134 -5.20 17.26 2.38
C HIS A 134 -5.47 16.00 3.22
N TRP A 135 -6.72 15.53 3.23
CA TRP A 135 -7.08 14.31 3.93
C TRP A 135 -6.55 13.04 3.24
N GLN A 136 -6.65 12.96 1.90
CA GLN A 136 -6.05 11.89 1.10
C GLN A 136 -4.54 11.80 1.33
N ASP A 137 -3.85 12.94 1.29
CA ASP A 137 -2.40 13.03 1.49
C ASP A 137 -1.98 12.60 2.90
N PHE A 138 -2.75 13.00 3.93
CA PHE A 138 -2.51 12.55 5.30
C PHE A 138 -2.63 11.02 5.42
N LEU A 139 -3.69 10.43 4.87
CA LEU A 139 -3.89 8.98 4.90
C LEU A 139 -2.82 8.24 4.09
N TYR A 140 -2.37 8.81 2.96
CA TYR A 140 -1.27 8.28 2.15
C TYR A 140 0.03 8.22 2.96
N GLN A 141 0.41 9.33 3.60
CA GLN A 141 1.60 9.40 4.45
C GLN A 141 1.48 8.41 5.61
N PHE A 142 0.31 8.31 6.23
CA PHE A 142 0.06 7.35 7.30
C PHE A 142 0.28 5.90 6.85
N HIS A 143 -0.29 5.52 5.70
CA HIS A 143 -0.14 4.17 5.17
C HIS A 143 1.32 3.86 4.82
N ASN A 144 2.04 4.79 4.20
CA ASN A 144 3.45 4.60 3.87
C ASN A 144 4.36 4.56 5.09
N GLU A 145 4.03 5.27 6.17
CA GLU A 145 4.70 5.11 7.46
C GLU A 145 4.51 3.71 8.06
N VAL A 146 3.33 3.09 7.88
CA VAL A 146 3.11 1.68 8.23
C VAL A 146 3.90 0.75 7.30
N ASN A 147 3.93 1.02 5.99
CA ASN A 147 4.71 0.24 5.03
C ASN A 147 6.20 0.24 5.40
N LYS A 148 6.77 1.41 5.67
CA LYS A 148 8.16 1.58 6.11
C LYS A 148 8.47 0.76 7.37
N ARG A 149 7.63 0.82 8.41
CA ARG A 149 7.81 0.01 9.64
C ARG A 149 7.74 -1.49 9.39
N LYS A 150 7.02 -1.91 8.35
CA LYS A 150 6.85 -3.31 7.95
C LYS A 150 7.84 -3.75 6.86
N ASN A 151 8.77 -2.88 6.45
CA ASN A 151 9.68 -3.10 5.33
C ASN A 151 8.96 -3.44 4.01
N PHE A 152 7.79 -2.83 3.79
CA PHE A 152 7.10 -2.86 2.50
C PHE A 152 7.54 -1.70 1.61
N PRO A 153 7.52 -1.87 0.28
CA PRO A 153 7.78 -0.78 -0.65
C PRO A 153 6.83 0.40 -0.39
N GLU A 154 7.36 1.60 -0.56
CA GLU A 154 6.55 2.81 -0.55
C GLU A 154 5.57 2.78 -1.72
N PHE A 155 4.31 3.12 -1.46
CA PHE A 155 3.32 3.27 -2.52
C PHE A 155 3.55 4.62 -3.24
N PRO A 156 3.65 4.66 -4.57
CA PRO A 156 3.82 5.91 -5.32
C PRO A 156 2.59 6.82 -5.21
N HIS A 157 2.81 8.10 -4.95
CA HIS A 157 1.73 9.08 -4.72
C HIS A 157 0.90 9.32 -5.97
N GLU A 158 1.54 9.33 -7.13
CA GLU A 158 0.93 9.50 -8.45
C GLU A 158 -0.09 8.42 -8.81
N GLU A 159 -0.02 7.25 -8.16
CA GLU A 159 -0.99 6.17 -8.37
C GLU A 159 -2.20 6.24 -7.43
N LEU A 160 -2.20 7.15 -6.44
CA LEU A 160 -3.23 7.21 -5.40
C LEU A 160 -4.63 7.38 -5.99
N ASP A 161 -4.81 8.39 -6.82
CA ASP A 161 -6.11 8.74 -7.38
C ASP A 161 -6.61 7.60 -8.28
N THR A 162 -5.76 7.12 -9.19
CA THR A 162 -6.09 6.01 -10.10
C THR A 162 -6.51 4.75 -9.35
N LYS A 163 -5.92 4.49 -8.18
CA LYS A 163 -6.21 3.31 -7.37
C LYS A 163 -7.61 3.33 -6.78
N TYR A 164 -8.08 4.48 -6.31
CA TYR A 164 -9.34 4.61 -5.56
C TYR A 164 -10.49 5.20 -6.39
N GLN A 165 -10.20 5.85 -7.51
CA GLN A 165 -11.21 6.45 -8.39
C GLN A 165 -12.25 5.42 -8.87
N SER A 166 -11.83 4.19 -9.17
CA SER A 166 -12.73 3.10 -9.62
C SER A 166 -13.38 2.31 -8.48
N ALA A 167 -13.10 2.63 -7.22
CA ALA A 167 -13.67 1.93 -6.08
C ALA A 167 -15.16 2.24 -5.94
N SER A 168 -15.98 1.20 -5.72
CA SER A 168 -17.39 1.39 -5.43
C SER A 168 -17.62 1.55 -3.92
N THR A 169 -18.10 2.71 -3.51
CA THR A 169 -18.25 3.10 -2.09
C THR A 169 -19.06 2.06 -1.31
N VAL A 170 -20.19 1.61 -1.86
CA VAL A 170 -21.06 0.61 -1.22
C VAL A 170 -20.34 -0.73 -1.05
N ARG A 171 -19.59 -1.18 -2.06
CA ARG A 171 -18.86 -2.46 -1.99
C ARG A 171 -17.76 -2.40 -0.94
N VAL A 172 -17.03 -1.29 -0.86
CA VAL A 172 -15.97 -1.09 0.13
C VAL A 172 -16.54 -1.07 1.55
N ILE A 173 -17.64 -0.34 1.77
CA ILE A 173 -18.32 -0.31 3.07
C ILE A 173 -18.74 -1.72 3.49
N ASN A 174 -19.38 -2.48 2.61
CA ASN A 174 -19.80 -3.85 2.91
C ASN A 174 -18.61 -4.78 3.18
N TYR A 175 -17.50 -4.61 2.45
CA TYR A 175 -16.28 -5.37 2.66
C TYR A 175 -15.66 -5.09 4.03
N PHE A 176 -15.59 -3.82 4.44
CA PHE A 176 -15.18 -3.45 5.79
C PHE A 176 -16.13 -4.01 6.86
N LEU A 177 -17.45 -3.82 6.71
CA LEU A 177 -18.42 -4.23 7.73
C LEU A 177 -18.44 -5.75 7.96
N SER A 178 -18.21 -6.54 6.91
CA SER A 178 -18.17 -8.00 7.00
C SER A 178 -16.90 -8.50 7.69
N THR A 179 -15.74 -7.94 7.35
CA THR A 179 -14.44 -8.36 7.88
C THR A 179 -14.16 -7.84 9.29
N TYR A 180 -14.53 -6.60 9.60
CA TYR A 180 -14.31 -5.99 10.92
C TYR A 180 -15.18 -6.61 12.03
N LYS A 181 -16.30 -7.25 11.63
CA LYS A 181 -17.20 -8.01 12.52
C LYS A 181 -16.59 -9.35 12.98
N GLU A 182 -15.61 -9.91 12.26
CA GLU A 182 -15.07 -11.23 12.59
C GLU A 182 -14.57 -11.27 14.05
N LYS A 183 -14.98 -12.32 14.78
CA LYS A 183 -14.61 -12.53 16.17
C LYS A 183 -13.24 -13.20 16.25
N SER A 184 -12.46 -12.81 17.25
CA SER A 184 -11.27 -13.55 17.65
C SER A 184 -11.70 -14.86 18.31
N ARG A 185 -10.90 -15.90 18.14
CA ARG A 185 -11.07 -17.15 18.92
C ARG A 185 -10.42 -17.04 20.31
N ASN A 186 -9.78 -15.91 20.61
CA ASN A 186 -9.11 -15.66 21.89
C ASN A 186 -10.05 -14.98 22.89
N VAL A 187 -10.42 -15.70 23.95
CA VAL A 187 -11.27 -15.25 25.06
C VAL A 187 -10.70 -14.02 25.78
N GLN A 188 -9.37 -13.86 25.83
CA GLN A 188 -8.72 -12.70 26.45
C GLN A 188 -8.99 -11.39 25.69
N MET A 189 -9.48 -11.47 24.45
CA MET A 189 -9.80 -10.30 23.64
C MET A 189 -11.26 -9.84 23.79
N ILE A 190 -12.12 -10.50 24.57
CA ILE A 190 -13.57 -10.20 24.64
C ILE A 190 -13.87 -8.72 24.90
N ALA A 191 -13.16 -8.07 25.83
CA ALA A 191 -13.38 -6.65 26.10
C ALA A 191 -13.09 -5.77 24.87
N THR A 192 -11.98 -6.05 24.17
CA THR A 192 -11.64 -5.37 22.91
C THR A 192 -12.65 -5.68 21.79
N GLU A 193 -13.29 -6.85 21.81
CA GLU A 193 -14.35 -7.19 20.87
C GLU A 193 -15.62 -6.39 21.12
N MET A 194 -16.02 -6.20 22.38
CA MET A 194 -17.19 -5.38 22.72
C MET A 194 -17.01 -3.93 22.24
N SER A 195 -15.85 -3.33 22.51
CA SER A 195 -15.53 -1.99 22.02
C SER A 195 -15.53 -1.94 20.49
N ARG A 196 -14.89 -2.92 19.82
CA ARG A 196 -14.90 -3.03 18.35
C ARG A 196 -16.32 -3.13 17.79
N MET A 197 -17.19 -3.91 18.41
CA MET A 197 -18.59 -4.05 18.00
C MET A 197 -19.39 -2.76 18.15
N ARG A 198 -19.13 -1.97 19.20
CA ARG A 198 -19.71 -0.63 19.36
C ARG A 198 -19.24 0.30 18.25
N ILE A 199 -17.94 0.31 17.94
CA ILE A 199 -17.39 1.10 16.83
C ILE A 199 -17.99 0.65 15.50
N LEU A 200 -18.10 -0.65 15.24
CA LEU A 200 -18.71 -1.19 14.03
C LEU A 200 -20.16 -0.71 13.85
N ARG A 201 -20.95 -0.70 14.94
CA ARG A 201 -22.33 -0.20 14.91
C ARG A 201 -22.38 1.29 14.57
N ASN A 202 -21.55 2.09 15.24
CA ASN A 202 -21.49 3.54 15.00
C ASN A 202 -21.02 3.85 13.58
N ALA A 203 -19.98 3.16 13.10
CA ALA A 203 -19.48 3.25 11.74
C ALA A 203 -20.57 2.93 10.72
N ARG A 204 -21.30 1.82 10.91
CA ARG A 204 -22.41 1.45 10.03
C ARG A 204 -23.47 2.55 9.96
N VAL A 205 -23.94 3.05 11.11
CA VAL A 205 -24.97 4.09 11.16
C VAL A 205 -24.50 5.35 10.43
N TRP A 206 -23.28 5.80 10.73
CA TRP A 206 -22.71 6.98 10.10
C TRP A 206 -22.56 6.82 8.58
N LEU A 207 -22.00 5.70 8.13
CA LEU A 207 -21.80 5.41 6.71
C LEU A 207 -23.12 5.35 5.94
N THR A 208 -24.15 4.72 6.52
CA THR A 208 -25.48 4.66 5.91
C THR A 208 -26.13 6.04 5.83
N ASN A 209 -26.08 6.83 6.91
CA ASN A 209 -26.72 8.14 6.96
C ASN A 209 -26.05 9.17 6.03
N ASN A 210 -24.76 9.00 5.74
CA ASN A 210 -23.99 9.94 4.92
C ASN A 210 -23.68 9.40 3.52
N LEU A 211 -24.27 8.28 3.10
CA LEU A 211 -23.93 7.64 1.83
C LEU A 211 -24.11 8.57 0.61
N SER A 212 -25.10 9.48 0.65
CA SER A 212 -25.35 10.48 -0.40
C SER A 212 -24.22 11.52 -0.56
N CYS A 213 -23.38 11.68 0.46
CA CYS A 213 -22.24 12.60 0.46
C CYS A 213 -21.04 12.06 -0.35
N PHE A 214 -21.13 10.82 -0.84
CA PHE A 214 -20.06 10.15 -1.58
C PHE A 214 -20.49 9.80 -3.00
N ASP A 215 -19.51 9.75 -3.90
CA ASP A 215 -19.66 9.14 -5.22
C ASP A 215 -19.72 7.61 -5.13
N MET A 216 -20.42 6.96 -6.06
CA MET A 216 -20.77 5.53 -5.97
C MET A 216 -19.74 4.57 -6.57
#